data_AF-A0A7C8ZRV7-F1
#
_entry.id   AF-A0A7C8ZRV7-F1
#
_cell.length_a   1.000
_cell.length_b   1.000
_cell.length_c   1.000
_cell.angle_alpha   90.00
_cell.angle_beta   90.00
_cell.angle_gamma   90.00
#
_symmetry.space_group_name_H-M   'P 1'
#
loop_
_entity.id
_entity.type
_entity.pdbx_description
1 polymer ?
#
loop_
_entity_poly.entity_id
_entity_poly.type
_entity_poly.pdbx_seq_one_letter_code
_entity_poly.pdbx_strand_id
1 'polypeptide(L)'
;NWALKFSITIWWLWRWRNIRCLENPEFSPTQPVEFIERYTKTILKALDTPDVLAQNQARSNKTEAFIQWKVPPHDWVKLNIDGASRGNPGPAGCGGVVRDSA
;
A
#
# COMPACT_ATOMS: atom_id res chain seq x y z
N ASN A 1 17.13 -0.34 -0.90
CA ASN A 1 15.86 -0.50 -1.65
C ASN A 1 14.90 0.63 -1.27
N TRP A 2 14.88 1.71 -2.06
CA TRP A 2 14.07 2.90 -1.77
C TRP A 2 12.57 2.64 -1.88
N ALA A 3 12.14 1.92 -2.93
CA ALA A 3 10.74 1.60 -3.16
C ALA A 3 10.12 0.80 -2.01
N LEU A 4 10.84 -0.19 -1.47
CA LEU A 4 10.37 -0.96 -0.31
C LEU A 4 10.18 -0.07 0.93
N LYS A 5 11.16 0.78 1.23
CA LYS A 5 11.08 1.72 2.37
C LYS A 5 9.92 2.69 2.21
N PHE A 6 9.71 3.21 1.00
CA PHE A 6 8.58 4.06 0.66
C PHE A 6 7.23 3.35 0.89
N SER A 7 7.05 2.14 0.36
CA SER A 7 5.80 1.37 0.53
C SER A 7 5.52 1.04 2.00
N ILE A 8 6.55 0.62 2.75
CA ILE A 8 6.43 0.37 4.21
C ILE A 8 6.00 1.66 4.93
N THR A 9 6.59 2.81 4.56
CA THR A 9 6.30 4.10 5.19
C THR A 9 4.85 4.50 4.96
N ILE A 10 4.35 4.46 3.72
CA ILE A 10 2.96 4.81 3.40
C ILE A 10 1.98 3.88 4.13
N TRP A 11 2.24 2.58 4.15
CA TRP A 11 1.40 1.62 4.85
C TRP A 11 1.27 1.94 6.33
N TRP A 12 2.39 2.19 7.01
CA TRP A 12 2.39 2.48 8.44
C TRP A 12 1.78 3.84 8.77
N LEU A 13 1.99 4.87 7.94
CA LEU A 13 1.31 6.16 8.07
C LEU A 13 -0.21 6.00 7.97
N TRP A 14 -0.68 5.26 6.98
CA TRP A 14 -2.11 4.95 6.83
C TRP A 14 -2.66 4.19 8.03
N ARG A 15 -1.96 3.14 8.49
CA ARG A 15 -2.38 2.32 9.63
C ARG A 15 -2.44 3.14 10.92
N TRP A 16 -1.41 3.92 11.23
CA TRP A 16 -1.37 4.76 12.42
C TRP A 16 -2.47 5.82 12.41
N ARG A 17 -2.74 6.42 11.25
CA ARG A 17 -3.87 7.35 11.09
C ARG A 17 -5.20 6.66 11.38
N ASN A 18 -5.43 5.45 10.85
CA ASN A 18 -6.68 4.74 11.08
C ASN A 18 -6.86 4.32 12.53
N ILE A 19 -5.81 3.84 13.21
CA ILE A 19 -5.87 3.56 14.65
C ILE A 19 -6.27 4.84 15.39
N ARG A 20 -5.65 5.98 15.06
CA ARG A 20 -5.97 7.25 15.69
C ARG A 20 -7.41 7.69 15.44
N CYS A 21 -7.93 7.53 14.23
CA CYS A 21 -9.25 8.00 13.87
C CYS A 21 -10.40 7.06 14.31
N LEU A 22 -10.16 5.75 14.35
CA LEU A 22 -11.22 4.74 14.49
C LEU A 22 -11.20 4.02 15.85
N GLU A 23 -10.05 3.95 16.50
CA GLU A 23 -9.87 3.14 17.71
C GLU A 23 -9.48 4.00 18.93
N ASN A 24 -8.40 4.77 18.83
CA ASN A 24 -7.85 5.53 19.94
C ASN A 24 -7.34 6.92 19.49
N PRO A 25 -8.10 8.01 19.73
CA PRO A 25 -7.71 9.38 19.37
C PRO A 25 -6.36 9.86 19.92
N GLU A 26 -5.95 9.31 21.08
CA GLU A 26 -4.69 9.61 21.76
C GLU A 26 -3.52 8.75 21.25
N PHE A 27 -3.78 7.84 20.31
CA PHE A 27 -2.74 7.03 19.71
C PHE A 27 -1.70 7.90 19.00
N SER A 28 -0.45 7.74 19.41
CA SER A 28 0.72 8.31 18.77
C SER A 28 1.80 7.24 18.65
N PRO A 29 2.39 7.04 17.46
CA PRO A 29 3.47 6.08 17.30
C PRO A 29 4.73 6.58 18.01
N THR A 30 5.29 5.75 18.90
CA THR A 30 6.58 6.03 19.54
C THR A 30 7.71 5.89 18.53
N GLN A 31 8.54 6.92 18.37
CA GLN A 31 9.72 6.92 17.49
C GLN A 31 9.43 6.37 16.07
N PRO A 32 8.51 6.99 15.31
CA PRO A 32 7.98 6.42 14.07
C PRO A 32 9.06 6.20 13.00
N VAL A 33 10.07 7.06 12.96
CA VAL A 33 11.20 6.95 12.01
C VAL A 33 12.04 5.72 12.33
N GLU A 34 12.45 5.54 13.59
CA GLU A 34 13.24 4.39 14.02
C GLU A 34 12.49 3.08 13.80
N PHE A 35 11.18 3.08 14.09
CA PHE A 35 10.32 1.95 13.82
C PHE A 35 10.34 1.56 12.34
N ILE A 36 10.15 2.52 11.43
CA ILE A 36 10.15 2.27 9.98
C ILE A 36 11.54 1.78 9.52
N GLU A 37 12.62 2.36 10.01
CA GLU A 37 13.99 1.94 9.68
C GLU A 37 14.24 0.50 10.13
N ARG A 38 13.87 0.16 11.37
CA ARG A 38 14.04 -1.18 11.92
C ARG A 38 13.21 -2.20 11.14
N TYR A 39 11.95 -1.86 10.87
CA TYR A 39 11.03 -2.73 10.14
C TYR A 39 11.51 -2.99 8.70
N THR A 40 11.99 -1.93 8.03
CA THR A 40 12.57 -2.04 6.67
C THR A 40 13.79 -2.96 6.68
N LYS A 41 14.69 -2.81 7.66
CA LYS A 41 15.87 -3.69 7.80
C LYS A 41 15.47 -5.15 8.02
N THR A 42 14.46 -5.41 8.86
CA THR A 42 13.96 -6.76 9.11
C THR A 42 13.41 -7.40 7.84
N ILE A 43 12.58 -6.68 7.07
CA ILE A 43 12.03 -7.19 5.82
C ILE A 43 13.15 -7.45 4.81
N LEU A 44 14.11 -6.53 4.66
CA LEU A 44 15.24 -6.73 3.75
C LEU A 44 16.03 -7.98 4.10
N LYS A 45 16.33 -8.22 5.38
CA LYS A 45 17.00 -9.45 5.82
C LYS A 45 16.18 -10.70 5.52
N ALA A 46 14.86 -10.67 5.72
CA ALA A 46 13.99 -11.79 5.42
C ALA A 46 13.94 -12.09 3.91
N LEU A 47 13.97 -11.06 3.07
CA LEU A 47 13.99 -11.19 1.61
C LEU A 47 15.32 -11.70 1.04
N ASP A 48 16.40 -11.57 1.81
CA ASP A 48 17.75 -12.03 1.43
C ASP A 48 18.03 -13.48 1.87
N THR A 49 17.00 -14.19 2.35
CA THR A 49 17.13 -15.60 2.71
C THR A 49 17.27 -16.49 1.47
N PRO A 50 18.08 -17.58 1.53
CA PRO A 50 18.32 -18.45 0.39
C PRO A 50 17.04 -18.98 -0.27
N ASP A 51 16.03 -19.32 0.54
CA ASP A 51 14.73 -19.80 0.06
C ASP A 51 13.99 -18.75 -0.77
N VAL A 52 13.98 -17.49 -0.31
CA VAL A 52 13.33 -16.38 -1.02
C VAL A 52 14.10 -16.03 -2.29
N LEU A 53 15.43 -16.07 -2.25
CA LEU A 53 16.27 -15.83 -3.43
C LEU A 53 16.06 -16.93 -4.50
N ALA A 54 16.00 -18.19 -4.09
CA ALA A 54 15.71 -19.32 -4.99
C ALA A 54 14.31 -19.23 -5.59
N GLN A 55 13.30 -18.86 -4.80
CA GLN A 55 11.94 -18.62 -5.29
C GLN A 55 11.87 -17.44 -6.26
N ASN A 56 12.61 -16.35 -6.00
CA ASN A 56 12.64 -15.18 -6.89
C ASN A 56 13.32 -15.50 -8.22
N GLN A 57 14.35 -16.34 -8.23
CA GLN A 57 14.96 -16.86 -9.46
C GLN A 57 13.98 -17.72 -10.25
N ALA A 58 13.21 -18.58 -9.58
CA ALA A 58 12.13 -19.36 -10.23
C ALA A 58 10.97 -18.48 -10.76
N ARG A 59 10.75 -17.31 -10.16
CA ARG A 59 9.74 -16.31 -10.56
C ARG A 59 10.12 -15.45 -11.77
N SER A 60 11.30 -15.69 -12.37
CA SER A 60 11.76 -15.01 -13.59
C SER A 60 10.82 -15.21 -14.80
N ASN A 61 9.85 -16.12 -14.72
CA ASN A 61 8.77 -16.27 -15.69
C ASN A 61 7.70 -15.19 -15.56
N LYS A 62 8.10 -13.91 -15.45
CA LYS A 62 7.17 -12.79 -15.57
C LYS A 62 6.73 -12.70 -17.03
N THR A 63 5.47 -12.99 -17.27
CA THR A 63 4.81 -12.73 -18.55
C THR A 63 4.23 -11.33 -18.52
N GLU A 64 4.51 -10.54 -19.54
CA GLU A 64 3.74 -9.32 -19.79
C GLU A 64 2.30 -9.73 -20.10
N ALA A 65 1.36 -9.17 -19.35
CA ALA A 65 -0.06 -9.38 -19.56
C ALA A 65 -0.72 -8.05 -19.83
N PHE A 66 -1.59 -8.03 -20.83
CA PHE A 66 -2.50 -6.90 -21.03
C PHE A 66 -3.50 -6.87 -19.88
N ILE A 67 -3.28 -5.97 -18.93
CA ILE A 67 -4.23 -5.68 -17.87
C ILE A 67 -5.23 -4.66 -18.42
N GLN A 68 -6.44 -5.14 -18.68
CA GLN A 68 -7.58 -4.29 -18.99
C GLN A 68 -8.57 -4.35 -17.84
N TRP A 69 -9.21 -3.22 -17.57
CA TRP A 69 -10.35 -3.20 -16.67
C TRP A 69 -11.49 -4.01 -17.29
N LYS A 70 -12.05 -4.95 -16.52
CA LYS A 70 -13.26 -5.68 -16.87
C LYS A 70 -14.34 -5.31 -15.88
N VAL A 71 -15.55 -5.08 -16.39
CA VAL A 71 -16.71 -4.86 -15.53
C VAL A 71 -16.89 -6.10 -14.63
N PRO A 72 -17.07 -5.92 -13.31
CA PRO A 72 -17.40 -7.01 -12.41
C PRO A 72 -18.70 -7.71 -12.82
N PRO A 73 -18.88 -8.99 -12.43
CA PRO A 73 -20.12 -9.72 -12.66
C PRO A 73 -21.35 -9.02 -12.06
N HIS A 74 -22.54 -9.43 -12.51
CA HIS A 74 -23.80 -9.05 -11.86
C HIS A 74 -23.74 -9.39 -10.35
N ASP A 75 -24.39 -8.56 -9.52
CA ASP A 75 -24.39 -8.62 -8.05
C ASP A 75 -23.08 -8.22 -7.35
N TRP A 76 -22.07 -7.75 -8.10
CA TRP A 76 -20.87 -7.16 -7.51
C TRP A 76 -21.03 -5.66 -7.32
N VAL A 77 -20.46 -5.18 -6.21
CA VAL A 77 -20.31 -3.75 -5.95
C VAL A 77 -18.98 -3.28 -6.51
N LYS A 78 -19.04 -2.28 -7.39
CA LYS A 78 -17.88 -1.61 -8.01
C LYS A 78 -17.47 -0.42 -7.17
N LEU A 79 -16.22 -0.40 -6.69
CA LEU A 79 -15.60 0.77 -6.07
C LEU A 79 -14.60 1.39 -7.06
N ASN A 80 -14.86 2.64 -7.47
CA ASN A 80 -13.89 3.46 -8.19
C ASN A 80 -13.37 4.54 -7.24
N ILE A 81 -12.05 4.74 -7.19
CA ILE A 81 -11.42 5.77 -6.37
C ILE A 81 -10.55 6.66 -7.27
N ASP A 82 -10.47 7.94 -6.92
CA ASP A 82 -9.58 8.90 -7.57
C ASP A 82 -8.97 9.87 -6.54
N GLY A 83 -7.83 10.44 -6.88
CA GLY A 83 -7.10 11.39 -6.04
C GLY A 83 -6.55 12.54 -6.86
N ALA A 84 -6.71 13.77 -6.34
CA ALA A 84 -6.19 14.98 -6.95
C ALA A 84 -5.31 15.76 -5.97
N SER A 85 -4.20 16.30 -6.47
CA SER A 85 -3.33 17.21 -5.71
C SER A 85 -3.07 18.48 -6.49
N ARG A 86 -3.10 19.63 -5.81
CA ARG A 86 -2.80 20.94 -6.38
C ARG A 86 -1.44 21.43 -5.84
N GLY A 87 -0.35 20.87 -6.39
CA GLY A 87 1.04 21.26 -6.07
C GLY A 87 1.75 20.33 -5.08
N ASN A 88 3.01 20.67 -4.74
CA ASN A 88 3.82 20.00 -3.72
C ASN A 88 4.84 20.99 -3.09
N PRO A 89 4.52 21.68 -1.97
CA PRO A 89 3.33 21.50 -1.14
C PRO A 89 2.07 22.16 -1.73
N GLY A 90 0.91 21.57 -1.49
CA GLY A 90 -0.39 22.12 -1.86
C GLY A 90 -1.58 21.23 -1.44
N PRO A 91 -2.83 21.70 -1.58
CA PRO A 91 -4.01 20.94 -1.16
C PRO A 91 -4.16 19.63 -1.95
N ALA A 92 -4.47 18.54 -1.25
CA ALA A 92 -4.78 17.25 -1.85
C ALA A 92 -6.14 16.74 -1.37
N GLY A 93 -6.85 16.05 -2.25
CA GLY A 93 -8.15 15.44 -1.98
C GLY A 93 -8.24 14.06 -2.63
N CYS A 94 -9.14 13.23 -2.12
CA CYS A 94 -9.50 11.97 -2.74
C CYS A 94 -11.02 11.79 -2.70
N GLY A 95 -11.52 10.99 -3.63
CA GLY A 95 -12.94 10.68 -3.75
C GLY A 95 -13.12 9.26 -4.26
N GLY A 96 -14.32 8.73 -4.09
CA GLY A 96 -14.67 7.43 -4.65
C GLY A 96 -16.18 7.29 -4.84
N VAL A 97 -16.56 6.38 -5.73
CA VAL A 97 -17.94 6.05 -6.03
C VAL A 97 -18.12 4.55 -5.90
N VAL A 98 -19.11 4.17 -5.10
CA VAL A 98 -19.60 2.80 -4.94
C VAL A 98 -20.86 2.66 -5.80
N ARG A 99 -20.88 1.69 -6.72
CA ARG A 99 -22.04 1.39 -7.59
C ARG A 99 -22.37 -0.09 -7.55
N ASP A 100 -23.64 -0.43 -7.57
CA ASP A 100 -24.13 -1.79 -7.73
C ASP A 100 -24.43 -2.08 -9.22
N SER A 101 -25.37 -3.00 -9.46
CA SER A 101 -25.79 -3.44 -10.79
C SER A 101 -26.97 -2.66 -11.37
N ALA A 102 -27.51 -1.66 -10.65
CA ALA A 102 -28.62 -0.82 -11.10
C ALA A 102 -28.19 0.26 -12.12
#